data_AF-A0A2T7A0J3-F1
#
_entry.id   AF-A0A2T7A0J3-F1
#
_cell.length_a   1.000
_cell.length_b   1.000
_cell.length_c   1.000
_cell.angle_alpha   90.00
_cell.angle_beta   90.00
_cell.angle_gamma   90.00
#
_symmetry.space_group_name_H-M   'P 1'
#
loop_
_entity.id
_entity.type
_entity.pdbx_description
1 polymer ?
#
loop_
_entity_poly.entity_id
_entity_poly.type
_entity_poly.pdbx_seq_one_letter_code
_entity_poly.pdbx_strand_id
1 'polypeptide(L)'
;RGRAIDLGAGTGLTSHILSFLGFRVCATDIAQIADTILCENVSRNADLLASIVGGGGTFPISVRALDWTALALPSPPSALWDDDGGGGGGGEEEEVEVIVTADTFYKQDLVRPLILTIRDLCIVSARCARGGSGKEGKRFPLVLVAVEVRDRGLLQCALEVAAREGFECRKVGDGRVRRGLEAAGVHWAKEEWDGGEIWRWAFK
;
A
#
# COMPACT_ATOMS: atom_id res chain seq x y z
N ARG A 1 -4.72 2.86 -14.06
CA ARG A 1 -5.51 2.57 -12.83
C ARG A 1 -5.51 3.83 -11.95
N GLY A 2 -6.14 3.81 -10.78
CA GLY A 2 -6.05 4.91 -9.82
C GLY A 2 -4.74 4.95 -9.05
N ARG A 3 -4.79 5.45 -7.81
CA ARG A 3 -3.64 5.56 -6.91
C ARG A 3 -3.49 4.34 -5.99
N ALA A 4 -2.25 4.03 -5.64
CA ALA A 4 -1.88 3.01 -4.68
C ALA A 4 -0.93 3.58 -3.62
N ILE A 5 -1.07 3.16 -2.37
CA ILE A 5 -0.10 3.43 -1.29
C ILE A 5 0.56 2.11 -0.90
N ASP A 6 1.88 2.11 -0.76
CA ASP A 6 2.67 1.01 -0.20
C ASP A 6 3.25 1.46 1.16
N LEU A 7 2.76 0.85 2.24
CA LEU A 7 3.15 1.18 3.62
C LEU A 7 4.24 0.22 4.10
N GLY A 8 5.39 0.77 4.48
CA GLY A 8 6.55 -0.02 4.91
C GLY A 8 7.19 -0.69 3.70
N ALA A 9 7.38 0.09 2.64
CA ALA A 9 7.76 -0.41 1.32
C ALA A 9 9.15 -1.07 1.31
N GLY A 10 10.00 -0.78 2.30
CA GLY A 10 11.34 -1.36 2.44
C GLY A 10 12.19 -1.10 1.21
N THR A 11 12.39 -2.13 0.38
CA THR A 11 13.16 -2.04 -0.87
C THR A 11 12.36 -1.49 -2.05
N GLY A 12 11.04 -1.40 -1.95
CA GLY A 12 10.16 -0.91 -3.02
C GLY A 12 9.72 -1.98 -4.03
N LEU A 13 9.95 -3.27 -3.77
CA LEU A 13 9.54 -4.34 -4.70
C LEU A 13 8.04 -4.32 -4.98
N THR A 14 7.21 -4.26 -3.93
CA THR A 14 5.75 -4.18 -4.05
C THR A 14 5.34 -2.91 -4.80
N SER A 15 5.98 -1.78 -4.51
CA SER A 15 5.77 -0.51 -5.21
C SER A 15 6.03 -0.61 -6.71
N HIS A 16 7.11 -1.28 -7.13
CA HIS A 16 7.39 -1.52 -8.55
C HIS A 16 6.35 -2.42 -9.22
N ILE A 17 5.89 -3.47 -8.54
CA ILE A 17 4.81 -4.34 -9.05
C ILE A 17 3.52 -3.54 -9.22
N LEU A 18 3.16 -2.69 -8.25
CA LEU A 18 1.98 -1.82 -8.34
C LEU A 18 2.08 -0.84 -9.51
N SER A 19 3.26 -0.22 -9.71
CA SER A 19 3.51 0.67 -10.87
C SER A 19 3.39 -0.08 -12.20
N PHE A 20 3.98 -1.29 -12.29
CA PHE A 20 3.87 -2.16 -13.46
C PHE A 20 2.42 -2.57 -13.77
N LEU A 21 1.58 -2.74 -12.73
CA LEU A 21 0.15 -2.99 -12.89
C LEU A 21 -0.65 -1.73 -13.31
N GLY A 22 0.01 -0.58 -13.45
CA GLY A 22 -0.54 0.66 -13.96
C GLY A 22 -1.15 1.57 -12.88
N PHE A 23 -0.73 1.45 -11.62
CA PHE A 23 -1.08 2.40 -10.55
C PHE A 23 -0.07 3.53 -10.46
N ARG A 24 -0.53 4.72 -10.07
CA ARG A 24 0.34 5.78 -9.53
C ARG A 24 0.63 5.45 -8.07
N VAL A 25 1.89 5.25 -7.71
CA VAL A 25 2.27 4.66 -6.41
C VAL A 25 2.93 5.70 -5.52
N CYS A 26 2.46 5.81 -4.28
CA CYS A 26 3.19 6.45 -3.18
C CYS A 26 3.78 5.36 -2.29
N ALA A 27 5.10 5.19 -2.38
CA ALA A 27 5.88 4.26 -1.58
C ALA A 27 6.35 4.96 -0.30
N THR A 28 6.04 4.38 0.85
CA THR A 28 6.31 5.01 2.15
C THR A 28 7.08 4.12 3.10
N ASP A 29 7.98 4.71 3.86
CA ASP A 29 8.73 4.06 4.94
C ASP A 29 9.23 5.12 5.94
N ILE A 30 9.91 4.72 7.01
CA ILE A 30 10.59 5.68 7.89
C ILE A 30 11.67 6.45 7.11
N ALA A 31 11.95 7.70 7.49
CA ALA A 31 12.86 8.59 6.75
C ALA A 31 14.22 7.93 6.42
N GLN A 32 14.78 7.18 7.38
CA GLN A 32 16.03 6.45 7.18
C GLN A 32 16.00 5.48 6.00
N ILE A 33 14.88 4.80 5.77
CA ILE A 33 14.71 3.84 4.66
C ILE A 33 14.24 4.56 3.39
N ALA A 34 13.30 5.50 3.53
CA ALA A 34 12.76 6.29 2.44
C ALA A 34 13.86 7.07 1.70
N ASP A 35 14.71 7.78 2.44
CA ASP A 35 15.75 8.67 1.89
C ASP A 35 17.01 7.93 1.42
N THR A 36 17.11 6.63 1.68
CA THR A 36 18.25 5.79 1.28
C THR A 36 17.80 4.67 0.35
N ILE A 37 17.53 3.49 0.88
CA ILE A 37 17.31 2.24 0.16
C ILE A 37 16.13 2.38 -0.82
N LEU A 38 15.01 2.93 -0.35
CA LEU A 38 13.80 2.99 -1.14
C LEU A 38 13.94 3.95 -2.32
N CYS A 39 14.36 5.19 -2.06
CA CYS A 39 14.59 6.20 -3.11
C CYS A 39 15.63 5.74 -4.14
N GLU A 40 16.74 5.15 -3.68
CA GLU A 40 17.77 4.62 -4.58
C GLU A 40 17.25 3.48 -5.45
N ASN A 41 16.53 2.52 -4.87
CA ASN A 41 15.98 1.40 -5.63
C ASN A 41 14.93 1.86 -6.65
N VAL A 42 14.03 2.77 -6.26
CA VAL A 42 13.03 3.35 -7.15
C VAL A 42 13.70 4.05 -8.33
N SER A 43 14.72 4.87 -8.06
CA SER A 43 15.46 5.61 -9.09
C SER A 43 16.21 4.68 -10.04
N ARG A 44 16.91 3.66 -9.52
CA ARG A 44 17.68 2.71 -10.33
C ARG A 44 16.82 1.87 -11.27
N ASN A 45 15.57 1.60 -10.90
CA ASN A 45 14.66 0.74 -11.66
C ASN A 45 13.66 1.51 -12.53
N ALA A 46 13.67 2.85 -12.49
CA ALA A 46 12.77 3.69 -13.28
C ALA A 46 12.90 3.43 -14.78
N ASP A 47 14.14 3.40 -15.30
CA ASP A 47 14.42 3.19 -16.73
C ASP A 47 14.13 1.74 -17.16
N LEU A 48 14.43 0.77 -16.29
CA LEU A 48 14.18 -0.64 -16.57
C LEU A 48 12.68 -0.90 -16.78
N LEU A 49 11.83 -0.34 -15.91
CA LEU A 49 10.39 -0.43 -16.05
C LEU A 49 9.86 0.25 -17.31
N ALA A 50 10.38 1.43 -17.66
CA ALA A 50 10.02 2.12 -18.90
C ALA A 50 10.37 1.29 -20.15
N SER A 51 11.51 0.59 -20.13
CA SER A 51 11.98 -0.24 -21.23
C SER A 51 11.17 -1.53 -21.43
N ILE A 52 10.70 -2.15 -20.34
CA ILE A 52 9.92 -3.41 -20.39
C ILE A 52 8.50 -3.15 -20.93
N VAL A 53 7.91 -2.00 -20.61
CA VAL A 53 6.49 -1.72 -20.90
C VAL A 53 6.29 -1.00 -22.24
N GLY A 54 7.33 -0.84 -23.06
CA GLY A 54 7.20 -0.34 -24.44
C GLY A 54 6.62 1.07 -24.52
N GLY A 55 7.05 1.98 -23.63
CA GLY A 55 6.77 3.41 -23.70
C GLY A 55 5.39 3.89 -23.26
N GLY A 56 4.51 3.01 -22.73
CA GLY A 56 3.10 3.39 -22.51
C GLY A 56 2.41 3.04 -21.18
N GLY A 57 3.08 2.47 -20.16
CA GLY A 57 2.32 1.85 -19.05
C GLY A 57 2.85 1.91 -17.62
N THR A 58 4.02 2.49 -17.35
CA THR A 58 4.53 2.61 -15.97
C THR A 58 4.38 4.03 -15.48
N PHE A 59 3.70 4.20 -14.34
CA PHE A 59 3.59 5.50 -13.71
C PHE A 59 4.74 5.71 -12.72
N PRO A 60 5.21 6.96 -12.54
CA PRO A 60 6.24 7.26 -11.56
C PRO A 60 5.80 6.82 -10.15
N ILE A 61 6.78 6.33 -9.39
CA ILE A 61 6.63 5.99 -7.97
C ILE A 61 7.14 7.21 -7.19
N SER A 62 6.29 7.83 -6.39
CA SER A 62 6.74 8.84 -5.43
C SER A 62 7.20 8.15 -4.15
N VAL A 63 8.32 8.61 -3.58
CA VAL A 63 8.86 8.10 -2.32
C VAL A 63 8.65 9.15 -1.24
N ARG A 64 8.10 8.74 -0.09
CA ARG A 64 7.81 9.64 1.03
C ARG A 64 8.16 9.00 2.37
N ALA A 65 8.72 9.80 3.27
CA ALA A 65 8.86 9.39 4.66
C ALA A 65 7.48 9.40 5.34
N LEU A 66 7.13 8.32 6.02
CA LEU A 66 5.92 8.20 6.84
C LEU A 66 6.22 7.35 8.07
N ASP A 67 6.32 8.01 9.22
CA ASP A 67 6.40 7.34 10.51
C ASP A 67 4.99 7.17 11.09
N TRP A 68 4.53 5.92 11.20
CA TRP A 68 3.20 5.61 11.71
C TRP A 68 3.03 5.99 13.18
N THR A 69 4.13 6.11 13.93
CA THR A 69 4.11 6.48 15.36
C THR A 69 3.97 7.98 15.59
N ALA A 70 4.09 8.79 14.54
CA ALA A 70 3.84 10.22 14.60
C ALA A 70 2.38 10.50 15.01
N LEU A 71 2.18 11.60 15.76
CA LEU A 71 0.89 11.96 16.35
C LEU A 71 -0.23 12.25 15.32
N ALA A 72 0.13 12.49 14.06
CA ALA A 72 -0.82 12.73 12.98
C ALA A 72 -0.18 12.41 11.62
N LEU A 73 -1.02 12.05 10.64
CA LEU A 73 -0.63 12.06 9.23
C LEU A 73 -0.17 13.47 8.80
N PRO A 74 0.72 13.57 7.80
CA PRO A 74 1.03 14.85 7.17
C PRO A 74 -0.26 15.57 6.77
N SER A 75 -0.37 16.84 7.16
CA SER A 75 -1.49 17.70 6.80
C SER A 75 -1.03 18.72 5.75
N PRO A 76 -1.73 18.87 4.62
CA PRO A 76 -2.84 18.04 4.18
C PRO A 76 -2.39 16.62 3.80
N PRO A 77 -3.25 15.59 3.89
CA PRO A 77 -2.96 14.26 3.37
C PRO A 77 -2.64 14.23 1.87
N SER A 78 -3.03 15.27 1.14
CA SER A 78 -2.58 15.54 -0.25
C SER A 78 -1.06 15.67 -0.36
N ALA A 79 -0.36 16.03 0.73
CA ALA A 79 1.10 16.11 0.76
C ALA A 79 1.79 14.75 0.53
N LEU A 80 1.09 13.62 0.71
CA LEU A 80 1.59 12.31 0.27
C LEU A 80 1.69 12.21 -1.26
N TRP A 81 1.01 13.09 -1.99
CA TRP A 81 0.79 13.05 -3.43
C TRP A 81 1.29 14.27 -4.19
N ASP A 82 1.68 15.35 -3.49
CA ASP A 82 2.23 16.53 -4.15
C ASP A 82 3.56 16.13 -4.80
N ASP A 83 3.68 16.24 -6.13
CA ASP A 83 4.97 16.09 -6.81
C ASP A 83 5.79 17.36 -6.60
N ASP A 84 7.02 17.23 -6.12
CA ASP A 84 7.97 18.35 -5.95
C ASP A 84 8.50 18.88 -7.31
N GLY A 85 8.01 18.35 -8.43
CA GLY A 85 8.61 18.48 -9.75
C GLY A 85 7.62 18.80 -10.87
N GLY A 86 7.05 20.00 -10.84
CA GLY A 86 6.76 20.77 -12.06
C GLY A 86 5.48 20.45 -12.85
N GLY A 87 4.56 21.42 -12.85
CA GLY A 87 3.79 21.74 -14.05
C GLY A 87 2.29 21.48 -14.02
N GLY A 88 1.56 22.34 -13.30
CA GLY A 88 0.29 22.90 -13.79
C GLY A 88 -0.78 21.92 -14.29
N GLY A 89 -1.35 21.13 -13.38
CA GLY A 89 -2.68 20.55 -13.53
C GLY A 89 -3.38 20.59 -12.18
N GLY A 90 -4.50 21.28 -12.07
CA GLY A 90 -5.18 21.58 -10.80
C GLY A 90 -5.34 20.36 -9.90
N GLY A 91 -5.05 20.57 -8.61
CA GLY A 91 -5.09 19.58 -7.55
C GLY A 91 -6.49 19.02 -7.32
N GLU A 92 -6.87 18.02 -8.10
CA GLU A 92 -7.88 17.08 -7.67
C GLU A 92 -7.20 16.10 -6.72
N GLU A 93 -7.58 16.14 -5.44
CA GLU A 93 -7.29 15.05 -4.52
C GLU A 93 -7.90 13.78 -5.12
N GLU A 94 -7.08 12.91 -5.71
CA GLU A 94 -7.59 11.69 -6.34
C GLU A 94 -7.79 10.59 -5.30
N GLU A 95 -8.85 9.81 -5.49
CA GLU A 95 -9.17 8.64 -4.68
C GLU A 95 -8.03 7.58 -4.72
N VAL A 96 -7.67 7.09 -3.53
CA VAL A 96 -6.81 5.91 -3.36
C VAL A 96 -7.63 4.66 -3.58
N GLU A 97 -7.26 3.85 -4.57
CA GLU A 97 -7.98 2.61 -4.87
C GLU A 97 -7.48 1.45 -4.01
N VAL A 98 -6.19 1.44 -3.67
CA VAL A 98 -5.55 0.35 -2.95
C VAL A 98 -4.50 0.85 -1.95
N ILE A 99 -4.48 0.25 -0.77
CA ILE A 99 -3.41 0.39 0.22
C ILE A 99 -2.83 -1.00 0.41
N VAL A 100 -1.51 -1.12 0.33
CA VAL A 100 -0.79 -2.37 0.51
C VAL A 100 0.20 -2.21 1.65
N THR A 101 0.41 -3.28 2.41
CA THR A 101 1.51 -3.39 3.34
C THR A 101 1.98 -4.85 3.39
N ALA A 102 3.29 -5.06 3.50
CA ALA A 102 3.89 -6.39 3.50
C ALA A 102 4.92 -6.52 4.63
N ASP A 103 4.76 -7.56 5.44
CA ASP A 103 5.66 -7.90 6.56
C ASP A 103 5.86 -6.78 7.59
N THR A 104 4.79 -6.05 7.92
CA THR A 104 4.84 -4.89 8.82
C THR A 104 4.38 -5.17 10.25
N PHE A 105 3.88 -6.38 10.54
CA PHE A 105 3.54 -6.82 11.90
C PHE A 105 4.66 -7.63 12.54
N TYR A 106 5.73 -6.95 12.92
CA TYR A 106 6.89 -7.56 13.60
C TYR A 106 7.13 -7.02 15.02
N LYS A 107 6.41 -5.96 15.45
CA LYS A 107 6.47 -5.39 16.80
C LYS A 107 5.09 -4.98 17.30
N GLN A 108 4.77 -5.32 18.55
CA GLN A 108 3.48 -5.02 19.17
C GLN A 108 3.17 -3.51 19.21
N ASP A 109 4.18 -2.69 19.53
CA ASP A 109 3.99 -1.23 19.65
C ASP A 109 3.70 -0.55 18.31
N LEU A 110 3.95 -1.22 17.17
CA LEU A 110 3.65 -0.69 15.83
C LEU A 110 2.26 -1.06 15.33
N VAL A 111 1.60 -2.05 15.94
CA VAL A 111 0.29 -2.56 15.49
C VAL A 111 -0.75 -1.45 15.43
N ARG A 112 -0.97 -0.76 16.56
CA ARG A 112 -1.99 0.29 16.64
C ARG A 112 -1.63 1.51 15.77
N PRO A 113 -0.40 2.05 15.81
CA PRO A 113 0.02 3.12 14.91
C PRO A 113 -0.23 2.85 13.41
N LEU A 114 0.14 1.67 12.92
CA LEU A 114 -0.07 1.28 11.53
C LEU A 114 -1.57 1.20 11.18
N ILE A 115 -2.38 0.58 12.04
CA ILE A 115 -3.83 0.46 11.79
C ILE A 115 -4.51 1.83 11.76
N LEU A 116 -4.14 2.75 12.66
CA LEU A 116 -4.66 4.12 12.65
C LEU A 116 -4.24 4.87 11.39
N THR A 117 -3.01 4.68 10.92
CA THR A 117 -2.54 5.24 9.64
C THR A 117 -3.41 4.74 8.48
N ILE A 118 -3.64 3.42 8.38
CA ILE A 118 -4.51 2.84 7.34
C ILE A 118 -5.95 3.38 7.44
N ARG A 119 -6.49 3.50 8.66
CA ARG A 119 -7.82 4.06 8.91
C ARG A 119 -7.94 5.49 8.39
N ASP A 120 -6.98 6.32 8.77
CA ASP A 120 -7.00 7.74 8.41
C ASP A 120 -6.83 7.92 6.89
N LEU A 121 -6.00 7.11 6.24
CA LEU A 121 -5.89 7.05 4.77
C LEU A 121 -7.20 6.65 4.10
N CYS A 122 -7.94 5.66 4.66
CA CYS A 122 -9.26 5.29 4.15
C CYS A 122 -10.25 6.45 4.27
N ILE A 123 -10.28 7.15 5.41
CA ILE A 123 -11.17 8.29 5.66
C ILE A 123 -10.87 9.44 4.68
N VAL A 124 -9.59 9.76 4.50
CA VAL A 124 -9.14 10.80 3.57
C VAL A 124 -9.54 10.44 2.14
N SER A 125 -9.23 9.23 1.68
CA SER A 125 -9.56 8.80 0.32
C SER A 125 -11.06 8.90 0.03
N ALA A 126 -11.91 8.50 0.99
CA ALA A 126 -13.35 8.58 0.84
C ALA A 126 -13.91 10.00 0.82
N ARG A 127 -13.17 11.00 1.32
CA ARG A 127 -13.53 12.43 1.17
C ARG A 127 -13.22 12.93 -0.23
N CYS A 128 -12.07 12.53 -0.77
CA CYS A 128 -11.61 12.85 -2.13
C CYS A 128 -12.58 12.33 -3.19
N ALA A 129 -13.06 11.09 -3.04
CA ALA A 129 -14.00 10.46 -3.97
C ALA A 129 -15.36 11.18 -4.11
N ARG A 130 -15.76 12.01 -3.14
CA ARG A 130 -17.05 12.72 -3.18
C ARG A 130 -17.06 13.96 -4.09
N GLY A 131 -15.88 14.44 -4.50
CA GLY A 131 -15.75 15.60 -5.40
C GLY A 131 -16.03 15.28 -6.87
N GLY A 132 -15.96 14.00 -7.28
CA GLY A 132 -16.08 13.58 -8.68
C GLY A 132 -17.42 12.91 -9.00
N SER A 133 -18.24 13.56 -9.84
CA SER A 133 -19.37 12.99 -10.59
C SER A 133 -20.25 11.92 -9.90
N GLY A 134 -21.21 12.36 -9.09
CA GLY A 134 -22.61 11.86 -9.08
C GLY A 134 -22.94 10.38 -8.84
N LYS A 135 -21.98 9.48 -8.57
CA LYS A 135 -22.29 8.09 -8.19
C LYS A 135 -22.25 7.92 -6.67
N GLU A 136 -23.44 7.82 -6.10
CA GLU A 136 -23.70 7.68 -4.67
C GLU A 136 -23.11 6.37 -4.10
N GLY A 137 -22.01 6.49 -3.37
CA GLY A 137 -21.49 5.43 -2.50
C GLY A 137 -20.20 5.87 -1.83
N LYS A 138 -20.08 5.69 -0.51
CA LYS A 138 -18.77 5.79 0.15
C LYS A 138 -17.92 4.63 -0.36
N ARG A 139 -16.93 4.92 -1.19
CA ARG A 139 -15.94 3.94 -1.62
C ARG A 139 -14.68 4.13 -0.78
N PHE A 140 -14.33 3.09 -0.03
CA PHE A 140 -13.07 3.03 0.68
C PHE A 140 -12.04 2.23 -0.14
N PRO A 141 -10.74 2.52 0.01
CA PRO A 141 -9.69 1.75 -0.64
C PRO A 141 -9.77 0.27 -0.28
N LEU A 142 -9.34 -0.60 -1.20
CA LEU A 142 -9.02 -1.98 -0.86
C LEU A 142 -7.72 -2.00 -0.05
N VAL A 143 -7.74 -2.56 1.16
CA VAL A 143 -6.53 -2.74 1.95
C VAL A 143 -6.07 -4.21 1.82
N LEU A 144 -4.84 -4.41 1.37
CA LEU A 144 -4.19 -5.72 1.29
C LEU A 144 -3.02 -5.77 2.28
N VAL A 145 -3.06 -6.75 3.17
CA VAL A 145 -2.03 -6.95 4.19
C VAL A 145 -1.41 -8.32 3.98
N ALA A 146 -0.15 -8.35 3.56
CA ALA A 146 0.64 -9.57 3.43
C ALA A 146 1.54 -9.71 4.66
N VAL A 147 1.54 -10.89 5.29
CA VAL A 147 2.24 -11.12 6.56
C VAL A 147 2.95 -12.46 6.54
N GLU A 148 4.16 -12.52 7.08
CA GLU A 148 4.78 -13.77 7.50
C GLU A 148 4.40 -14.03 8.96
N VAL A 149 3.67 -15.12 9.23
CA VAL A 149 3.15 -15.41 10.57
C VAL A 149 4.24 -16.00 11.46
N ARG A 150 5.08 -15.11 12.01
CA ARG A 150 6.12 -15.47 12.99
C ARG A 150 5.59 -15.56 14.42
N ASP A 151 4.59 -14.73 14.73
CA ASP A 151 3.87 -14.73 16.01
C ASP A 151 2.37 -14.61 15.73
N ARG A 152 1.64 -15.69 15.99
CA ARG A 152 0.20 -15.75 15.79
C ARG A 152 -0.56 -14.87 16.79
N GLY A 153 -0.03 -14.66 17.99
CA GLY A 153 -0.60 -13.75 18.99
C GLY A 153 -0.51 -12.29 18.54
N LEU A 154 0.62 -11.90 17.94
CA LEU A 154 0.79 -10.56 17.37
C LEU A 154 -0.18 -10.30 16.21
N LEU A 155 -0.32 -11.25 15.27
CA LEU A 155 -1.30 -11.13 14.18
C LEU A 155 -2.73 -11.05 14.72
N GLN A 156 -3.09 -11.89 15.70
CA GLN A 156 -4.42 -11.87 16.31
C GLN A 156 -4.71 -10.51 16.98
N CYS A 157 -3.73 -9.95 17.70
CA CYS A 157 -3.81 -8.61 18.27
C CYS A 157 -4.07 -7.56 17.17
N ALA A 158 -3.35 -7.62 16.05
CA ALA A 158 -3.55 -6.71 14.92
C ALA A 158 -4.96 -6.81 14.32
N LEU A 159 -5.48 -8.03 14.12
CA LEU A 159 -6.84 -8.24 13.61
C LEU A 159 -7.90 -7.72 14.58
N GLU A 160 -7.72 -7.87 15.89
CA GLU A 160 -8.62 -7.33 16.90
C GLU A 160 -8.61 -5.80 16.96
N VAL A 161 -7.42 -5.19 16.88
CA VAL A 161 -7.29 -3.73 16.81
C VAL A 161 -7.94 -3.21 15.53
N ALA A 162 -7.70 -3.85 14.39
CA ALA A 162 -8.31 -3.48 13.12
C ALA A 162 -9.85 -3.56 13.19
N ALA A 163 -10.40 -4.63 13.79
CA ALA A 163 -11.84 -4.76 13.99
C ALA A 163 -12.41 -3.63 14.86
N ARG A 164 -11.73 -3.25 15.95
CA ARG A 164 -12.14 -2.13 16.82
C ARG A 164 -12.11 -0.79 16.09
N GLU A 165 -11.16 -0.62 15.18
CA GLU A 165 -11.00 0.59 14.37
C GLU A 165 -11.94 0.61 13.14
N GLY A 166 -12.78 -0.42 12.92
CA GLY A 166 -13.82 -0.42 11.90
C GLY A 166 -13.53 -1.27 10.65
N PHE A 167 -12.48 -2.09 10.68
CA PHE A 167 -12.15 -2.99 9.57
C PHE A 167 -12.81 -4.36 9.68
N GLU A 168 -13.38 -4.83 8.58
CA GLU A 168 -13.67 -6.24 8.38
C GLU A 168 -12.46 -6.92 7.73
N CYS A 169 -11.84 -7.85 8.45
CA CYS A 169 -10.63 -8.55 8.02
C CYS A 169 -10.96 -9.97 7.53
N ARG A 170 -10.57 -10.32 6.30
CA ARG A 170 -10.77 -11.67 5.74
C ARG A 170 -9.48 -12.21 5.15
N LYS A 171 -9.05 -13.39 5.58
CA LYS A 171 -7.92 -14.10 4.96
C LYS A 171 -8.28 -14.48 3.52
N VAL A 172 -7.37 -14.21 2.58
CA VAL A 172 -7.44 -14.70 1.22
C VAL A 172 -7.07 -16.17 1.24
N GLY A 173 -7.96 -17.03 0.75
CA GLY A 173 -7.72 -18.47 0.75
C GLY A 173 -6.48 -18.85 -0.07
N ASP A 174 -5.67 -19.75 0.49
CA ASP A 174 -4.40 -20.23 -0.07
C ASP A 174 -4.48 -20.66 -1.54
N GLY A 175 -5.55 -21.35 -1.92
CA GLY A 175 -5.76 -21.77 -3.31
C GLY A 175 -5.95 -20.61 -4.28
N ARG A 176 -6.46 -19.46 -3.81
CA ARG A 176 -6.57 -18.24 -4.61
C ARG A 176 -5.21 -17.54 -4.75
N VAL A 177 -4.41 -17.52 -3.69
CA VAL A 177 -3.04 -16.98 -3.73
C VAL A 177 -2.20 -17.79 -4.70
N ARG A 178 -2.20 -19.12 -4.57
CA ARG A 178 -1.46 -20.03 -5.46
C ARG A 178 -1.81 -19.83 -6.93
N ARG A 179 -3.11 -19.82 -7.27
CA ARG A 179 -3.54 -19.56 -8.65
C ARG A 179 -3.10 -18.18 -9.16
N GLY A 180 -3.04 -17.19 -8.28
CA GLY A 180 -2.53 -15.86 -8.61
C GLY A 180 -1.03 -15.86 -8.93
N LEU A 181 -0.23 -16.57 -8.11
CA LEU A 181 1.20 -16.75 -8.33
C LEU A 181 1.47 -17.52 -9.64
N GLU A 182 0.77 -18.63 -9.86
CA GLU A 182 0.89 -19.43 -11.09
C GLU A 182 0.52 -18.61 -12.33
N ALA A 183 -0.54 -17.79 -12.26
CA ALA A 183 -0.93 -16.91 -13.36
C ALA A 183 0.11 -15.80 -13.63
N ALA A 184 0.93 -15.44 -12.63
CA ALA A 184 2.05 -14.53 -12.77
C ALA A 184 3.36 -15.23 -13.20
N GLY A 185 3.32 -16.54 -13.50
CA GLY A 185 4.50 -17.34 -13.85
C GLY A 185 5.39 -17.73 -12.66
N VAL A 186 4.88 -17.56 -11.43
CA VAL A 186 5.59 -17.92 -10.20
C VAL A 186 5.13 -19.31 -9.73
N HIS A 187 6.05 -20.27 -9.77
CA HIS A 187 5.80 -21.67 -9.41
C HIS A 187 6.50 -22.06 -8.12
N TRP A 188 6.20 -21.33 -7.03
CA TRP A 188 6.75 -21.64 -5.72
C TRP A 188 6.23 -22.96 -5.18
N ALA A 189 7.15 -23.76 -4.63
CA ALA A 189 6.80 -24.91 -3.82
C ALA A 189 6.04 -24.47 -2.56
N LYS A 190 5.25 -25.37 -1.95
CA LYS A 190 4.42 -25.00 -0.80
C LYS A 190 5.27 -24.47 0.36
N GLU A 191 6.45 -25.04 0.50
CA GLU A 191 7.43 -24.77 1.54
C GLU A 191 8.03 -23.36 1.41
N GLU A 192 8.07 -22.80 0.19
CA GLU A 192 8.63 -21.47 -0.09
C GLU A 192 7.70 -20.32 0.30
N TRP A 193 6.41 -20.60 0.51
CA TRP A 193 5.43 -19.60 0.98
C TRP A 193 4.74 -20.02 2.27
N ASP A 194 5.21 -21.09 2.93
CA ASP A 194 4.66 -21.55 4.20
C ASP A 194 4.80 -20.47 5.27
N GLY A 195 3.75 -20.28 6.06
CA GLY A 195 3.65 -19.18 7.02
C GLY A 195 3.27 -17.81 6.41
N GLY A 196 3.27 -17.66 5.09
CA GLY A 196 2.78 -16.47 4.40
C GLY A 196 1.25 -16.41 4.37
N GLU A 197 0.66 -15.31 4.83
CA GLU A 197 -0.78 -15.06 4.74
C GLU A 197 -1.08 -13.72 4.06
N ILE A 198 -2.14 -13.69 3.26
CA ILE A 198 -2.66 -12.45 2.67
C ILE A 198 -4.05 -12.20 3.24
N TRP A 199 -4.28 -10.98 3.71
CA TRP A 199 -5.53 -10.54 4.28
C TRP A 199 -6.10 -9.38 3.47
N ARG A 200 -7.40 -9.44 3.23
CA ARG A 200 -8.18 -8.32 2.68
C ARG A 200 -8.90 -7.63 3.81
N TRP A 201 -8.65 -6.35 3.99
CA TRP A 201 -9.38 -5.53 4.95
C TRP A 201 -10.32 -4.57 4.22
N ALA A 202 -11.54 -4.44 4.75
CA ALA A 202 -12.56 -3.55 4.24
C ALA A 202 -13.01 -2.60 5.36
N PHE A 203 -12.81 -1.31 5.15
CA PHE A 203 -13.26 -0.28 6.09
C PHE A 203 -14.76 0.01 5.91
N LYS A 204 -15.48 0.26 7.01
CA LYS A 204 -16.93 0.48 7.03
C LYS A 204 -17.31 1.84 7.60
#